data_AF-A0A5C7WI57-F1
#
_entry.id   AF-A0A5C7WI57-F1
#
_cell.length_a   1.000
_cell.length_b   1.000
_cell.length_c   1.000
_cell.angle_alpha   90.00
_cell.angle_beta   90.00
_cell.angle_gamma   90.00
#
_symmetry.space_group_name_H-M   'P 1'
#
loop_
_entity.id
_entity.type
_entity.pdbx_description
1 polymer ?
#
loop_
_entity_poly.entity_id
_entity_poly.type
_entity_poly.pdbx_seq_one_letter_code
_entity_poly.pdbx_strand_id
1 'polypeptide(L)' 'MTESVGWAESGVVVGADGSDHGIAALRWAADTAVAYGLPLTVLHARPDAAAVPTLLAEPTGTLGAAVA' A
#
# COMPACT_ATOMS: atom_id res chain seq x y z
N MET A 1 13.62 -23.99 -12.95
CA MET A 1 12.24 -23.52 -13.14
C MET A 1 11.97 -22.54 -12.02
N THR A 2 12.37 -21.28 -12.20
CA THR A 2 12.00 -20.19 -11.29
C THR A 2 10.71 -19.66 -11.86
N GLU A 3 9.62 -19.91 -11.16
CA GLU A 3 8.36 -19.25 -11.48
C GLU A 3 8.56 -17.78 -11.15
N SER A 4 8.62 -16.94 -12.18
CA SER A 4 8.37 -15.52 -12.01
C SER A 4 7.00 -15.45 -11.36
N VAL A 5 6.93 -15.03 -10.09
CA VAL A 5 5.67 -14.59 -9.50
C VAL A 5 5.13 -13.57 -10.50
N GLY A 6 4.10 -13.97 -11.26
CA GLY A 6 3.42 -13.02 -12.11
C GLY A 6 2.89 -11.98 -11.15
N TRP A 7 3.41 -10.77 -11.21
CA TRP A 7 2.92 -9.61 -10.46
C TRP A 7 1.54 -9.22 -11.01
N ALA A 8 0.64 -10.20 -11.05
CA ALA A 8 -0.64 -10.15 -11.72
C ALA A 8 -1.39 -8.96 -11.13
N GLU A 9 -1.70 -8.01 -12.01
CA GLU A 9 -2.46 -6.80 -11.73
C GLU A 9 -1.82 -5.84 -10.71
N SER A 10 -0.70 -5.19 -11.09
CA SER A 10 -0.13 -4.03 -10.38
C SER A 10 -1.17 -2.89 -10.27
N GLY A 11 -1.93 -2.87 -9.18
CA GLY A 11 -2.91 -1.83 -8.85
C GLY A 11 -2.39 -0.79 -7.87
N VAL A 12 -3.26 0.13 -7.47
CA VAL A 12 -2.96 1.10 -6.41
C VAL A 12 -3.23 0.44 -5.05
N VAL A 13 -2.24 0.45 -4.16
CA VAL A 13 -2.39 -0.02 -2.77
C VAL A 13 -2.28 1.17 -1.83
N VAL A 14 -3.22 1.29 -0.89
CA VAL A 14 -3.22 2.38 0.10
C VAL A 14 -3.51 1.84 1.50
N GLY A 15 -2.75 2.33 2.48
CA GLY A 15 -3.01 2.07 3.89
C GLY A 15 -4.12 2.97 4.43
N ALA A 16 -5.07 2.41 5.16
CA ALA A 16 -6.07 3.16 5.91
C ALA A 16 -5.83 2.96 7.40
N ASP A 17 -5.69 4.04 8.16
CA ASP A 17 -5.55 4.03 9.63
C ASP A 17 -6.59 4.91 10.36
N GLY A 18 -7.42 5.65 9.60
CA GLY A 18 -8.46 6.55 10.12
C GLY A 18 -7.98 7.96 10.44
N SER A 19 -6.70 8.27 10.27
CA SER A 19 -6.17 9.63 10.43
C SER A 19 -6.59 10.53 9.27
N ASP A 20 -6.53 11.86 9.47
CA ASP A 20 -6.78 12.84 8.40
C ASP A 20 -5.80 12.65 7.23
N HIS A 21 -4.55 12.29 7.52
CA HIS A 21 -3.54 11.98 6.50
C HIS A 21 -3.88 10.71 5.73
N GLY A 22 -4.33 9.66 6.44
CA GLY A 22 -4.79 8.42 5.81
C GLY A 22 -6.02 8.65 4.92
N ILE A 23 -6.94 9.51 5.33
CA ILE A 23 -8.10 9.89 4.51
C ILE A 23 -7.67 10.67 3.27
N ALA A 24 -6.71 11.59 3.38
CA ALA A 24 -6.16 12.30 2.23
C ALA A 24 -5.47 11.35 1.24
N ALA A 25 -4.67 10.39 1.74
CA ALA A 25 -4.03 9.37 0.94
C ALA A 25 -5.06 8.46 0.23
N LEU A 26 -6.15 8.10 0.92
CA LEU A 26 -7.22 7.28 0.36
C LEU A 26 -7.91 7.98 -0.83
N ARG A 27 -8.17 9.29 -0.72
CA ARG A 27 -8.74 10.07 -1.82
C ARG A 27 -7.81 10.10 -3.03
N TRP A 28 -6.54 10.42 -2.81
CA TRP A 28 -5.54 10.42 -3.88
C TRP A 28 -5.41 9.06 -4.56
N ALA A 29 -5.42 7.97 -3.79
CA ALA A 29 -5.32 6.61 -4.32
C ALA A 29 -6.54 6.23 -5.17
N ALA A 30 -7.75 6.63 -4.75
CA ALA A 30 -8.97 6.41 -5.52
C ALA A 30 -8.96 7.18 -6.85
N ASP A 31 -8.59 8.46 -6.81
CA ASP A 31 -8.48 9.28 -8.02
C ASP A 31 -7.43 8.70 -8.99
N THR A 32 -6.30 8.22 -8.45
CA THR A 32 -5.24 7.58 -9.24
C THR A 32 -5.73 6.28 -9.88
N ALA A 33 -6.40 5.41 -9.12
CA ALA A 33 -6.93 4.15 -9.65
C ALA A 33 -7.93 4.39 -10.79
N VAL A 34 -8.82 5.38 -10.64
CA VAL A 34 -9.77 5.78 -11.69
C VAL A 34 -9.05 6.33 -12.92
N ALA A 35 -8.08 7.23 -12.72
CA ALA A 35 -7.36 7.88 -13.82
C ALA A 35 -6.61 6.89 -14.71
N TYR A 36 -6.10 5.80 -14.12
CA TYR A 36 -5.34 4.79 -14.85
C TYR A 36 -6.13 3.52 -15.16
N GLY A 37 -7.40 3.42 -14.76
CA GLY A 37 -8.22 2.22 -14.95
C GLY A 37 -7.67 1.00 -14.19
N LEU A 38 -7.02 1.23 -13.05
CA LEU A 38 -6.36 0.20 -12.25
C LEU A 38 -7.23 -0.21 -11.05
N PRO A 39 -7.11 -1.45 -10.56
CA PRO A 39 -7.76 -1.85 -9.31
C PRO A 39 -7.17 -1.09 -8.11
N LEU A 40 -8.02 -0.78 -7.12
CA LEU A 40 -7.65 -0.17 -5.85
C LEU A 40 -7.76 -1.19 -4.71
N THR A 41 -6.68 -1.37 -3.96
CA THR A 41 -6.64 -2.19 -2.75
C THR A 41 -6.45 -1.29 -1.54
N VAL A 42 -7.41 -1.31 -0.61
CA VAL A 42 -7.33 -0.60 0.67
C VAL A 42 -6.93 -1.60 1.76
N LEU A 43 -5.81 -1.33 2.43
CA LEU A 43 -5.25 -2.18 3.48
C LEU A 43 -5.39 -1.50 4.84
N HIS A 44 -6.02 -2.17 5.80
CA HIS A 44 -6.06 -1.74 7.19
C HIS A 44 -5.36 -2.80 8.04
N ALA A 45 -4.21 -2.43 8.62
CA ALA A 45 -3.48 -3.29 9.52
C ALA A 45 -3.95 -3.02 10.95
N ARG A 46 -4.56 -4.03 11.58
CA ARG A 46 -4.79 -4.02 13.02
C ARG A 46 -3.75 -4.92 13.66
N PRO A 47 -2.88 -4.41 14.54
CA PRO A 47 -2.07 -5.30 15.36
C PRO A 47 -3.02 -6.17 16.19
N ASP A 48 -2.87 -7.48 16.10
CA ASP A 48 -3.34 -8.34 17.17
C ASP A 48 -2.51 -8.01 18.42
N ALA A 49 -3.14 -7.94 19.59
CA ALA A 49 -2.45 -7.52 20.81
C ALA A 49 -1.32 -8.47 21.25
N ALA A 50 -1.12 -9.59 20.55
CA ALA A 50 -0.16 -10.65 20.89
C ALA A 50 1.05 -10.74 19.94
N ALA A 51 1.01 -10.14 18.75
CA ALA A 51 2.12 -10.19 17.81
C ALA A 51 3.23 -9.22 18.23
N VAL A 52 4.45 -9.76 18.28
CA VAL A 52 5.67 -8.98 18.44
C VAL A 52 5.92 -8.30 17.09
N PRO A 53 6.06 -6.96 17.02
CA PRO A 53 6.37 -6.28 15.77
C PRO A 53 7.72 -6.78 15.24
N THR A 54 7.74 -7.37 14.05
CA THR A 54 8.99 -7.67 13.36
C THR A 54 9.43 -6.40 12.64
N LEU A 55 10.52 -5.79 13.12
CA LEU A 55 11.15 -4.70 12.41
C LEU A 55 11.76 -5.23 11.11
N LEU A 56 11.29 -4.74 9.96
CA LEU A 56 11.93 -5.00 8.69
C LEU A 56 13.15 -4.08 8.58
N ALA A 57 14.34 -4.66 8.79
CA ALA A 57 15.62 -3.94 8.79
C ALA A 57 16.03 -3.42 7.40
N GLU A 58 15.54 -4.06 6.34
CA GLU A 58 15.80 -3.68 4.96
C GLU A 58 14.61 -2.93 4.37
N PRO A 59 14.84 -1.77 3.72
CA PRO A 59 13.78 -1.08 2.99
C PRO A 59 13.25 -2.02 1.92
N THR A 60 11.95 -2.32 1.94
CA THR A 60 11.33 -3.20 0.93
C THR A 60 11.35 -2.56 -0.48
N GLY A 61 11.74 -1.28 -0.59
CA GLY A 61 11.98 -0.55 -1.83
C GLY A 61 12.10 0.96 -1.59
N THR A 62 12.51 1.72 -2.62
CA THR A 62 12.60 3.19 -2.58
C THR A 62 11.28 3.86 -2.98
N LEU A 63 10.66 4.55 -2.02
CA LEU A 63 9.54 5.49 -2.21
C LEU A 63 10.05 6.80 -2.86
N GLY A 64 10.73 6.72 -4.00
CA GLY A 64 11.54 7.82 -4.55
C GLY A 64 10.83 9.12 -4.93
N ALA A 65 9.50 9.23 -4.80
CA ALA A 65 8.76 10.47 -5.07
C ALA A 65 7.48 10.64 -4.20
N ALA A 66 7.25 9.79 -3.20
CA ALA A 66 5.90 9.56 -2.64
C ALA A 66 5.40 10.56 -1.58
N VAL A 67 6.16 11.60 -1.26
CA VAL A 67 5.71 12.69 -0.37
C VAL A 67 6.37 13.99 -0.82
N ALA A 68 5.79 14.67 -1.81
CA ALA A 68 6.11 16.07 -2.08
C ALA A 68 5.27 16.97 -1.16
#